data_AF-A0A0F8WM39-F1
#
_entry.id   AF-A0A0F8WM39-F1
#
_cell.length_a   1.000
_cell.length_b   1.000
_cell.length_c   1.000
_cell.angle_alpha   90.00
_cell.angle_beta   90.00
_cell.angle_gamma   90.00
#
_symmetry.space_group_name_H-M   'P 1'
#
loop_
_entity.id
_entity.type
_entity.pdbx_description
1 polymer ?
#
loop_
_entity_poly.entity_id
_entity_poly.type
_entity_poly.pdbx_seq_one_letter_code
_entity_poly.pdbx_strand_id
1 'polypeptide(L)'
;LERSYISDHGTGSKCGGGSGILINKQVRRFFAEDFPVKLEISPNGDEGKKERLRRANRKKLQQQIENIHKKAQQEIAGSTKELDVGGRCGVIIQSDMIHMQNSGEQILNILNGMYIRIVRNYKSDVVGTRHLDKNKRTVATGGVFLNNYLIQLFSEQLGINLEQAPHAEKVGAVGAALKALEEGKESVFSAEGLEEIIEAQKKEIQFAPPLSSGFERVRVYPEKEMVTATERGLIIYQELKNVTEVVIGVDGGSTTTKALIAAVSDLSIIAEICLDTDGKPLETAQKIFAEIRAHLGEKLTIKGIAYTGSSGEFYYKLFTDFNRYPGLPGADLVKDEITCHARGVKHYNSDVDTI
;
A
#
# COMPACT_ATOMS: atom_id res chain seq x y z
N LEU A 1 43.17 -21.45 1.63
CA LEU A 1 41.86 -22.11 1.80
C LEU A 1 41.11 -21.96 0.48
N GLU A 2 41.24 -22.93 -0.43
CA GLU A 2 40.39 -22.96 -1.61
C GLU A 2 38.95 -23.19 -1.15
N ARG A 3 38.15 -22.12 -1.15
CA ARG A 3 36.71 -22.23 -0.91
C ARG A 3 36.09 -22.57 -2.26
N SER A 4 35.73 -23.84 -2.45
CA SER A 4 34.85 -24.23 -3.55
C SER A 4 33.44 -23.74 -3.22
N TYR A 5 32.95 -22.75 -3.96
CA TYR A 5 31.56 -22.36 -3.95
C TYR A 5 30.85 -23.11 -5.07
N ILE A 6 29.77 -23.81 -4.73
CA ILE A 6 28.84 -24.30 -5.75
C ILE A 6 27.91 -23.13 -6.06
N SER A 7 28.15 -22.47 -7.19
CA SER A 7 27.25 -21.45 -7.71
C SER A 7 26.03 -22.12 -8.33
N ASP A 8 25.05 -22.46 -7.50
CA ASP A 8 23.71 -22.75 -8.00
C ASP A 8 23.02 -21.41 -8.34
N HIS A 9 23.17 -20.97 -9.60
CA HIS A 9 22.43 -19.85 -10.17
C HIS A 9 21.00 -20.27 -10.55
N GLY A 10 20.30 -20.97 -9.66
CA GLY A 10 18.85 -21.07 -9.74
C GLY A 10 18.23 -19.72 -9.38
N THR A 11 18.18 -18.78 -10.33
CA THR A 11 17.38 -17.53 -10.24
C THR A 11 15.88 -17.81 -10.33
N GLY A 12 15.42 -18.91 -9.74
CA GLY A 12 14.01 -19.15 -9.44
C GLY A 12 13.56 -18.28 -8.27
N SER A 13 13.93 -16.99 -8.23
CA SER A 13 13.41 -16.05 -7.24
C SER A 13 11.97 -15.73 -7.61
N LYS A 14 11.03 -16.58 -7.17
CA LYS A 14 9.59 -16.35 -7.30
C LYS A 14 9.01 -15.54 -6.12
N CYS A 15 9.82 -15.22 -5.11
CA CYS A 15 9.47 -14.14 -4.18
C CYS A 15 9.87 -12.80 -4.82
N GLY A 16 8.90 -12.12 -5.43
CA GLY A 16 9.10 -10.76 -5.92
C GLY A 16 9.69 -9.87 -4.81
N GLY A 17 10.47 -8.85 -5.19
CA GLY A 17 11.12 -7.88 -4.29
C GLY A 17 10.19 -7.05 -3.39
N GLY A 18 9.00 -7.55 -3.10
CA GLY A 18 7.92 -6.91 -2.35
C GLY A 18 7.81 -7.30 -0.88
N SER A 19 8.46 -8.34 -0.36
CA SER A 19 8.26 -8.71 1.07
C SER A 19 8.70 -7.59 2.02
N GLY A 20 9.86 -6.98 1.80
CA GLY A 20 10.31 -5.83 2.59
C GLY A 20 9.41 -4.60 2.41
N ILE A 21 8.96 -4.34 1.18
CA ILE A 21 8.03 -3.24 0.88
C ILE A 21 6.67 -3.47 1.55
N LEU A 22 6.14 -4.68 1.47
CA LEU A 22 4.90 -5.10 2.09
C LEU A 22 4.98 -4.93 3.60
N ILE A 23 5.99 -5.53 4.25
CA ILE A 23 6.20 -5.39 5.69
C ILE A 23 6.24 -3.91 6.05
N ASN A 24 7.11 -3.13 5.39
CA ASN A 24 7.26 -1.70 5.67
C ASN A 24 5.95 -0.92 5.48
N LYS A 25 5.19 -1.20 4.42
CA LYS A 25 3.90 -0.56 4.15
C LYS A 25 2.88 -0.88 5.25
N GLN A 26 2.79 -2.14 5.67
CA GLN A 26 1.82 -2.55 6.68
C GLN A 26 2.18 -2.08 8.08
N VAL A 27 3.44 -2.18 8.51
CA VAL A 27 3.84 -1.69 9.84
C VAL A 27 3.69 -0.17 9.95
N ARG A 28 3.97 0.58 8.87
CA ARG A 28 3.70 2.02 8.85
C ARG A 28 2.21 2.31 8.96
N ARG A 29 1.37 1.59 8.21
CA ARG A 29 -0.09 1.74 8.29
C ARG A 29 -0.64 1.51 9.70
N PHE A 30 -0.05 0.59 10.47
CA PHE A 30 -0.52 0.25 11.81
C PHE A 30 0.07 1.10 12.94
N PHE A 31 1.32 1.58 12.79
CA PHE A 31 2.07 2.17 13.91
C PHE A 31 2.70 3.55 13.62
N ALA A 32 2.50 4.14 12.44
CA ALA A 32 3.15 5.42 12.12
C ALA A 32 2.68 6.58 13.02
N GLU A 33 1.42 6.57 13.45
CA GLU A 33 0.86 7.59 14.33
C GLU A 33 1.53 7.62 15.70
N ASP A 34 2.08 6.49 16.16
CA ASP A 34 2.80 6.40 17.44
C ASP A 34 4.15 7.11 17.43
N PHE A 35 4.67 7.38 16.24
CA PHE A 35 5.99 7.98 16.04
C PHE A 35 5.90 9.21 15.12
N PRO A 36 5.21 10.29 15.52
CA PRO A 36 5.07 11.46 14.67
C PRO A 36 6.43 12.09 14.36
N VAL A 37 6.65 12.50 13.10
CA VAL A 37 7.88 13.18 12.67
C VAL A 37 7.56 14.55 12.12
N LYS A 38 8.20 15.58 12.69
CA LYS A 38 8.17 16.93 12.17
C LYS A 38 9.37 17.17 11.26
N LEU A 39 9.12 17.33 9.97
CA LEU A 39 10.13 17.69 8.98
C LEU A 39 10.32 19.20 8.94
N GLU A 40 11.57 19.62 8.80
CA GLU A 40 11.91 21.03 8.66
C GLU A 40 11.96 21.43 7.18
N ILE A 41 11.38 22.58 6.85
CA ILE A 41 11.37 23.13 5.49
C ILE A 41 12.39 24.26 5.43
N SER A 42 13.24 24.25 4.40
CA SER A 42 14.22 25.33 4.19
C SER A 42 13.57 26.53 3.52
N PRO A 43 13.79 27.77 4.00
CA PRO A 43 13.49 28.97 3.23
C PRO A 43 14.30 29.00 1.92
N ASN A 44 13.76 29.64 0.88
CA ASN A 44 14.45 29.75 -0.41
C ASN A 44 15.81 30.50 -0.29
N GLY A 45 16.84 30.04 -1.01
CA GLY A 45 18.06 30.81 -1.27
C GLY A 45 19.41 30.22 -0.85
N ASP A 46 19.47 29.17 0.00
CA ASP A 46 20.75 28.58 0.46
C ASP A 46 20.80 27.06 0.21
N GLU A 47 21.55 26.63 -0.80
CA GLU A 47 21.71 25.22 -1.16
C GLU A 47 22.43 24.40 -0.09
N GLY A 48 23.44 24.97 0.59
CA GLY A 48 24.18 24.29 1.65
C GLY A 48 23.30 24.02 2.86
N LYS A 49 22.42 24.97 3.22
CA LYS A 49 21.41 24.79 4.27
C LYS A 49 20.33 23.80 3.84
N LYS A 50 19.88 23.80 2.58
CA LYS A 50 18.94 22.81 2.05
C LYS A 50 19.48 21.39 2.17
N GLU A 51 20.74 21.15 1.81
CA GLU A 51 21.35 19.81 1.88
C GLU A 51 21.53 19.35 3.33
N ARG A 52 21.98 20.22 4.25
CA ARG A 52 22.05 19.89 5.69
C ARG A 52 20.68 19.51 6.25
N LEU A 53 19.64 20.29 5.94
CA LEU A 53 18.26 20.00 6.36
C LEU A 53 17.75 18.69 5.77
N ARG A 54 18.01 18.42 4.48
CA ARG A 54 17.64 17.17 3.83
C ARG A 54 18.26 15.96 4.54
N ARG A 55 19.55 16.02 4.89
CA ARG A 55 20.23 14.96 5.65
C ARG A 55 19.62 14.78 7.04
N ALA A 56 19.36 15.87 7.75
CA ALA A 56 18.72 15.82 9.06
C ALA A 56 17.31 15.20 9.01
N ASN A 57 16.48 15.64 8.06
CA ASN A 57 15.15 15.08 7.82
C ASN A 57 15.19 13.60 7.45
N ARG A 58 16.13 13.18 6.58
CA ARG A 58 16.34 11.76 6.25
C ARG A 58 16.68 10.93 7.50
N LYS A 59 17.55 11.45 8.38
CA LYS A 59 17.88 10.77 9.64
C LYS A 59 16.67 10.62 10.55
N LYS A 60 15.82 11.66 10.66
CA LYS A 60 14.56 11.59 11.44
C LYS A 60 13.61 10.53 10.88
N LEU A 61 13.40 10.52 9.56
CA LEU A 61 12.55 9.53 8.90
C LEU A 61 13.10 8.10 9.05
N GLN A 62 14.41 7.92 8.94
CA GLN A 62 15.05 6.62 9.16
C GLN A 62 14.80 6.12 10.60
N GLN A 63 15.03 6.99 11.60
CA GLN A 63 14.80 6.66 13.00
C GLN A 63 13.34 6.30 13.28
N GLN A 64 12.40 7.01 12.65
CA GLN A 64 10.97 6.71 12.76
C GLN A 64 10.66 5.30 12.26
N ILE A 65 11.15 4.94 11.08
CA ILE A 65 10.91 3.63 10.49
C ILE A 65 11.53 2.53 11.38
N GLU A 66 12.74 2.72 11.88
CA GLU A 66 13.37 1.76 12.80
C GLU A 66 12.53 1.56 14.08
N ASN A 67 11.99 2.64 14.65
CA ASN A 67 11.12 2.57 15.82
C ASN A 67 9.81 1.85 15.52
N ILE A 68 9.19 2.11 14.37
CA ILE A 68 7.98 1.43 13.89
C ILE A 68 8.22 -0.09 13.77
N HIS A 69 9.30 -0.50 13.11
CA HIS A 69 9.64 -1.92 12.96
C HIS A 69 9.94 -2.58 14.30
N LYS A 70 10.65 -1.88 15.19
CA LYS A 70 10.92 -2.37 16.55
C LYS A 70 9.62 -2.58 17.34
N LYS A 71 8.70 -1.61 17.30
CA LYS A 71 7.38 -1.73 17.93
C LYS A 71 6.61 -2.93 17.37
N ALA A 72 6.51 -3.03 16.05
CA ALA A 72 5.84 -4.13 15.38
C ALA A 72 6.39 -5.51 15.78
N GLN A 73 7.71 -5.63 15.93
CA GLN A 73 8.36 -6.88 16.37
C GLN A 73 8.13 -7.16 17.86
N GLN A 74 8.04 -6.14 18.71
CA GLN A 74 7.80 -6.33 20.15
C GLN A 74 6.34 -6.70 20.42
N GLU A 75 5.39 -6.03 19.78
CA GLU A 75 3.96 -6.24 20.02
C GLU A 75 3.42 -7.52 19.38
N ILE A 76 4.14 -8.14 18.44
CA ILE A 76 3.71 -9.39 17.79
C ILE A 76 3.43 -10.51 18.79
N ALA A 77 4.11 -10.50 19.95
CA ALA A 77 3.89 -11.45 21.04
C ALA A 77 2.46 -11.38 21.64
N GLY A 78 1.74 -10.27 21.41
CA GLY A 78 0.34 -10.12 21.77
C GLY A 78 -0.64 -10.73 20.76
N SER A 79 -0.17 -11.33 19.66
CA SER A 79 -1.03 -12.09 18.75
C SER A 79 -1.61 -13.31 19.49
N THR A 80 -2.93 -13.44 19.42
CA THR A 80 -3.71 -14.49 20.10
C THR A 80 -4.13 -15.62 19.17
N LYS A 81 -3.99 -15.42 17.85
CA LYS A 81 -4.48 -16.34 16.82
C LYS A 81 -3.60 -16.26 15.57
N GLU A 82 -3.33 -17.42 14.99
CA GLU A 82 -2.75 -17.52 13.66
C GLU A 82 -3.84 -17.34 12.59
N LEU A 83 -3.61 -16.43 11.64
CA LEU A 83 -4.50 -16.22 10.50
C LEU A 83 -3.89 -16.79 9.23
N ASP A 84 -4.70 -17.48 8.44
CA ASP A 84 -4.32 -17.85 7.08
C ASP A 84 -4.54 -16.66 6.15
N VAL A 85 -3.54 -15.79 6.07
CA VAL A 85 -3.51 -14.71 5.07
C VAL A 85 -3.22 -15.33 3.70
N GLY A 86 -4.13 -15.12 2.76
CA GLY A 86 -4.04 -15.66 1.41
C GLY A 86 -3.07 -14.88 0.51
N GLY A 87 -3.03 -15.29 -0.76
CA GLY A 87 -2.23 -14.61 -1.80
C GLY A 87 -0.74 -14.96 -1.84
N ARG A 88 -0.15 -14.87 -3.04
CA ARG A 88 1.31 -14.98 -3.23
C ARG A 88 1.96 -13.62 -3.49
N CYS A 89 1.25 -12.76 -4.22
CA CYS A 89 1.65 -11.39 -4.51
C CYS A 89 1.39 -10.47 -3.31
N GLY A 90 2.31 -9.53 -3.03
CA GLY A 90 2.17 -8.58 -1.93
C GLY A 90 0.92 -7.72 -2.00
N VAL A 91 0.42 -7.41 -3.20
CA VAL A 91 -0.84 -6.67 -3.40
C VAL A 91 -2.03 -7.48 -2.88
N ILE A 92 -2.07 -8.78 -3.17
CA ILE A 92 -3.15 -9.67 -2.71
C ILE A 92 -3.07 -9.90 -1.21
N ILE A 93 -1.86 -10.15 -0.69
CA ILE A 93 -1.65 -10.25 0.77
C ILE A 93 -2.17 -8.99 1.47
N GLN A 94 -1.87 -7.80 0.92
CA GLN A 94 -2.38 -6.55 1.45
C GLN A 94 -3.91 -6.49 1.41
N SER A 95 -4.55 -6.83 0.29
CA SER A 95 -6.01 -6.85 0.19
C SER A 95 -6.65 -7.75 1.23
N ASP A 96 -6.14 -8.97 1.41
CA ASP A 96 -6.63 -9.92 2.42
C ASP A 96 -6.48 -9.35 3.84
N MET A 97 -5.34 -8.73 4.15
CA MET A 97 -5.14 -8.06 5.44
C MET A 97 -6.15 -6.93 5.68
N ILE A 98 -6.48 -6.16 4.64
CA ILE A 98 -7.50 -5.11 4.73
C ILE A 98 -8.88 -5.73 4.97
N HIS A 99 -9.25 -6.79 4.25
CA HIS A 99 -10.51 -7.51 4.46
C HIS A 99 -10.64 -8.08 5.88
N MET A 100 -9.56 -8.66 6.42
CA MET A 100 -9.53 -9.16 7.80
C MET A 100 -9.71 -8.02 8.81
N GLN A 101 -9.02 -6.90 8.61
CA GLN A 101 -9.15 -5.73 9.47
C GLN A 101 -10.57 -5.16 9.43
N ASN A 102 -11.12 -5.05 8.23
CA ASN A 102 -12.50 -4.66 7.99
C ASN A 102 -13.49 -5.65 8.63
N SER A 103 -13.12 -6.92 8.77
CA SER A 103 -13.95 -7.89 9.51
C SER A 103 -13.80 -7.80 11.04
N GLY A 104 -13.04 -6.82 11.55
CA GLY A 104 -12.84 -6.56 12.98
C GLY A 104 -11.73 -7.39 13.63
N GLU A 105 -10.87 -8.06 12.84
CA GLU A 105 -9.78 -8.87 13.38
C GLU A 105 -8.67 -8.01 13.99
N GLN A 106 -7.98 -8.54 15.01
CA GLN A 106 -6.95 -7.81 15.72
C GLN A 106 -5.73 -7.56 14.83
N ILE A 107 -5.21 -6.32 14.87
CA ILE A 107 -4.04 -5.91 14.08
C ILE A 107 -2.86 -6.87 14.26
N LEU A 108 -2.59 -7.31 15.50
CA LEU A 108 -1.47 -8.22 15.80
C LEU A 108 -1.66 -9.61 15.17
N ASN A 109 -2.89 -10.12 15.09
CA ASN A 109 -3.19 -11.38 14.41
C ASN A 109 -2.99 -11.26 12.89
N ILE A 110 -3.41 -10.13 12.31
CA ILE A 110 -3.21 -9.82 10.88
C ILE A 110 -1.73 -9.68 10.55
N LEU A 111 -0.97 -8.96 11.38
CA LEU A 111 0.46 -8.78 11.23
C LEU A 111 1.22 -10.11 11.33
N ASN A 112 0.84 -10.97 12.29
CA ASN A 112 1.40 -12.31 12.45
C ASN A 112 1.12 -13.19 11.22
N GLY A 113 -0.13 -13.22 10.76
CA GLY A 113 -0.53 -13.93 9.54
C GLY A 113 0.26 -13.49 8.31
N MET A 114 0.54 -12.19 8.16
CA MET A 114 1.40 -11.67 7.09
C MET A 114 2.84 -12.23 7.17
N TYR A 115 3.47 -12.22 8.35
CA TYR A 115 4.82 -12.76 8.51
C TYR A 115 4.88 -14.25 8.20
N ILE A 116 3.94 -15.04 8.74
CA ILE A 116 3.83 -16.48 8.44
C ILE A 116 3.63 -16.71 6.95
N ARG A 117 2.77 -15.91 6.31
CA ARG A 117 2.52 -16.02 4.86
C ARG A 117 3.77 -15.75 4.03
N ILE A 118 4.58 -14.77 4.41
CA ILE A 118 5.86 -14.48 3.74
C ILE A 118 6.79 -15.71 3.79
N VAL A 119 6.90 -16.37 4.95
CA VAL A 119 7.74 -17.57 5.11
C VAL A 119 7.19 -18.75 4.32
N ARG A 120 5.86 -18.97 4.34
CA ARG A 120 5.19 -20.01 3.55
C ARG A 120 5.41 -19.82 2.05
N ASN A 121 5.29 -18.59 1.56
CA ASN A 121 5.55 -18.27 0.16
C ASN A 121 7.02 -18.54 -0.19
N TYR A 122 7.99 -18.16 0.66
CA TYR A 122 9.38 -18.51 0.42
C TYR A 122 9.60 -20.03 0.36
N LYS A 123 9.01 -20.79 1.27
CA LYS A 123 9.10 -22.26 1.28
C LYS A 123 8.52 -22.87 -0.01
N SER A 124 7.35 -22.41 -0.46
CA SER A 124 6.71 -22.90 -1.68
C SER A 124 7.45 -22.48 -2.96
N ASP A 125 7.76 -21.20 -3.08
CA ASP A 125 8.15 -20.57 -4.34
C ASP A 125 9.66 -20.55 -4.55
N VAL A 126 10.43 -20.46 -3.46
CA VAL A 126 11.89 -20.49 -3.50
C VAL A 126 12.37 -21.89 -3.16
N VAL A 127 12.15 -22.40 -1.94
CA VAL A 127 12.69 -23.71 -1.54
C VAL A 127 12.11 -24.82 -2.44
N GLY A 128 10.80 -24.81 -2.66
CA GLY A 128 10.10 -25.76 -3.51
C GLY A 128 10.25 -27.19 -2.96
N THR A 129 10.72 -28.10 -3.81
CA THR A 129 10.97 -29.51 -3.45
C THR A 129 12.36 -29.76 -2.87
N ARG A 130 13.20 -28.72 -2.72
CA ARG A 130 14.57 -28.88 -2.24
C ARG A 130 14.59 -29.23 -0.76
N HIS A 131 15.43 -30.20 -0.39
CA HIS A 131 15.70 -30.54 1.00
C HIS A 131 16.89 -29.74 1.52
N LEU A 132 16.65 -28.93 2.56
CA LEU A 132 17.70 -28.17 3.23
C LEU A 132 18.38 -29.06 4.28
N ASP A 133 19.70 -29.14 4.24
CA ASP A 133 20.50 -29.92 5.20
C ASP A 133 20.61 -29.15 6.52
N LYS A 134 19.88 -29.63 7.53
CA LYS A 134 19.85 -29.05 8.89
C LYS A 134 21.20 -29.03 9.60
N ASN A 135 22.18 -29.84 9.15
CA ASN A 135 23.50 -29.90 9.76
C ASN A 135 24.46 -28.85 9.19
N LYS A 136 24.09 -28.17 8.10
CA LYS A 136 24.90 -27.10 7.52
C LYS A 136 24.59 -25.78 8.19
N ARG A 137 25.65 -24.99 8.39
CA ARG A 137 25.52 -23.60 8.83
C ARG A 137 24.69 -22.83 7.80
N THR A 138 23.59 -22.24 8.25
CA THR A 138 22.69 -21.44 7.40
C THR A 138 22.70 -20.00 7.89
N VAL A 139 22.88 -19.06 6.96
CA VAL A 139 22.98 -17.63 7.28
C VAL A 139 21.96 -16.86 6.46
N ALA A 140 21.20 -15.97 7.13
CA ALA A 140 20.26 -15.04 6.52
C ALA A 140 20.92 -13.69 6.23
N THR A 141 20.65 -13.15 5.03
CA THR A 141 21.17 -11.86 4.56
C THR A 141 20.07 -11.04 3.89
N GLY A 142 20.24 -9.72 3.85
CA GLY A 142 19.24 -8.77 3.36
C GLY A 142 18.45 -8.08 4.48
N GLY A 143 17.98 -6.86 4.21
CA GLY A 143 17.37 -6.00 5.24
C GLY A 143 16.11 -6.56 5.90
N VAL A 144 15.38 -7.46 5.24
CA VAL A 144 14.20 -8.14 5.82
C VAL A 144 14.58 -8.99 7.04
N PHE A 145 15.77 -9.58 7.04
CA PHE A 145 16.26 -10.39 8.14
C PHE A 145 16.89 -9.56 9.27
N LEU A 146 16.76 -8.24 9.26
CA LEU A 146 16.95 -7.42 10.47
C LEU A 146 15.82 -7.64 11.49
N ASN A 147 14.70 -8.22 11.05
CA ASN A 147 13.60 -8.63 11.89
C ASN A 147 13.86 -10.03 12.47
N ASN A 148 14.15 -10.11 13.77
CA ASN A 148 14.47 -11.39 14.42
C ASN A 148 13.26 -12.34 14.49
N TYR A 149 12.05 -11.81 14.46
CA TYR A 149 10.85 -12.64 14.44
C TYR A 149 10.74 -13.42 13.12
N LEU A 150 11.11 -12.80 11.99
CA LEU A 150 11.21 -13.53 10.73
C LEU A 150 12.30 -14.61 10.79
N ILE A 151 13.47 -14.33 11.37
CA ILE A 151 14.52 -15.36 11.53
C ILE A 151 13.98 -16.58 12.29
N GLN A 152 13.25 -16.34 13.38
CA GLN A 152 12.61 -17.40 14.16
C GLN A 152 11.61 -18.20 13.29
N LEU A 153 10.67 -17.52 12.63
CA LEU A 153 9.66 -18.18 11.80
C LEU A 153 10.28 -18.97 10.64
N PHE A 154 11.32 -18.43 9.99
CA PHE A 154 12.05 -19.15 8.95
C PHE A 154 12.73 -20.41 9.51
N SER A 155 13.38 -20.30 10.67
CA SER A 155 14.05 -21.43 11.32
C SER A 155 13.05 -22.56 11.64
N GLU A 156 11.91 -22.20 12.23
CA GLU A 156 10.83 -23.12 12.58
C GLU A 156 10.21 -23.78 11.33
N GLN A 157 9.82 -22.98 10.33
CA GLN A 157 9.09 -23.47 9.14
C GLN A 157 9.97 -24.27 8.17
N LEU A 158 11.26 -23.98 8.12
CA LEU A 158 12.24 -24.69 7.27
C LEU A 158 12.95 -25.82 8.01
N GLY A 159 12.86 -25.89 9.35
CA GLY A 159 13.51 -26.93 10.15
C GLY A 159 15.04 -26.82 10.15
N ILE A 160 15.58 -25.60 10.05
CA ILE A 160 17.02 -25.31 10.00
C ILE A 160 17.37 -24.24 11.04
N ASN A 161 18.62 -24.23 11.50
CA ASN A 161 19.12 -23.14 12.35
C ASN A 161 19.59 -21.98 11.46
N LEU A 162 18.84 -20.87 11.46
CA LEU A 162 19.14 -19.69 10.65
C LEU A 162 19.83 -18.62 11.49
N GLU A 163 21.09 -18.32 11.16
CA GLU A 163 21.85 -17.25 11.81
C GLU A 163 21.67 -15.91 11.08
N GLN A 164 21.59 -14.81 11.82
CA GLN A 164 21.67 -13.47 11.22
C GLN A 164 23.12 -13.13 10.88
N ALA A 165 23.41 -12.72 9.64
CA ALA A 165 24.71 -12.15 9.32
C ALA A 165 24.91 -10.78 10.04
N PRO A 166 26.10 -10.50 10.61
CA PRO A 166 26.46 -9.14 10.98
C PRO A 166 26.32 -8.22 9.77
N HIS A 167 25.65 -7.07 9.94
CA HIS A 167 25.34 -6.15 8.85
C HIS A 167 24.64 -6.83 7.66
N ALA A 168 23.63 -7.68 7.94
CA ALA A 168 22.87 -8.43 6.93
C ALA A 168 22.38 -7.56 5.77
N GLU A 169 22.06 -6.30 6.01
CA GLU A 169 21.60 -5.31 5.03
C GLU A 169 22.71 -4.78 4.09
N LYS A 170 23.98 -5.00 4.43
CA LYS A 170 25.16 -4.50 3.70
C LYS A 170 25.97 -5.58 3.00
N VAL A 171 25.55 -6.85 3.09
CA VAL A 171 26.30 -7.99 2.54
C VAL A 171 26.64 -7.81 1.05
N GLY A 172 25.72 -7.26 0.25
CA GLY A 172 25.99 -6.97 -1.16
C GLY A 172 27.09 -5.92 -1.39
N ALA A 173 27.08 -4.84 -0.60
CA ALA A 173 28.11 -3.80 -0.68
C ALA A 173 29.48 -4.33 -0.22
N VAL A 174 29.51 -5.12 0.85
CA VAL A 174 30.74 -5.79 1.31
C VAL A 174 31.26 -6.76 0.26
N GLY A 175 30.37 -7.55 -0.36
CA GLY A 175 30.72 -8.46 -1.45
C GLY A 175 31.31 -7.74 -2.66
N ALA A 176 30.73 -6.60 -3.06
CA ALA A 176 31.26 -5.78 -4.14
C ALA A 176 32.66 -5.23 -3.82
N ALA A 177 32.87 -4.73 -2.60
CA ALA A 177 34.18 -4.25 -2.15
C ALA A 177 35.23 -5.38 -2.13
N LEU A 178 34.88 -6.56 -1.61
CA LEU A 178 35.76 -7.73 -1.61
C LEU A 178 36.12 -8.17 -3.04
N LYS A 179 35.14 -8.19 -3.95
CA LYS A 179 35.36 -8.54 -5.36
C LYS A 179 36.29 -7.55 -6.05
N ALA A 180 36.17 -6.26 -5.76
CA ALA A 180 37.10 -5.25 -6.26
C ALA A 180 38.53 -5.50 -5.76
N LEU A 181 38.71 -5.82 -4.47
CA LEU A 181 40.01 -6.16 -3.89
C LEU A 181 40.63 -7.43 -4.53
N GLU A 182 39.82 -8.47 -4.74
CA GLU A 182 40.27 -9.70 -5.42
C GLU A 182 40.75 -9.46 -6.86
N GLU A 183 40.15 -8.49 -7.54
CA GLU A 183 40.51 -8.08 -8.90
C GLU A 183 41.65 -7.05 -8.94
N GLY A 184 42.24 -6.71 -7.79
CA GLY A 184 43.29 -5.69 -7.69
C GLY A 184 42.81 -4.29 -8.06
N LYS A 185 41.50 -4.02 -7.96
CA LYS A 185 40.94 -2.68 -8.18
C LYS A 185 41.15 -1.82 -6.95
N GLU A 186 41.96 -0.79 -7.08
CA GLU A 186 42.22 0.21 -6.03
C GLU A 186 41.20 1.38 -6.06
N SER A 187 40.02 1.17 -6.66
CA SER A 187 39.13 2.29 -6.99
C SER A 187 38.75 3.10 -5.76
N VAL A 188 39.12 4.38 -5.78
CA VAL A 188 38.59 5.41 -4.89
C VAL A 188 37.28 5.89 -5.51
N PHE A 189 36.23 6.02 -4.70
CA PHE A 189 34.96 6.62 -5.14
C PHE A 189 35.25 8.00 -5.77
N SER A 190 34.89 8.20 -7.04
CA SER A 190 34.88 9.50 -7.70
C SER A 190 33.44 9.88 -8.04
N ALA A 191 33.08 11.14 -7.80
CA ALA A 191 31.75 11.62 -8.16
C ALA A 191 31.58 11.66 -9.69
N GLU A 192 32.67 11.99 -10.38
CA GLU A 192 32.76 12.07 -11.84
C GLU A 192 32.52 10.71 -12.49
N GLY A 193 33.09 9.64 -11.92
CA GLY A 193 32.87 8.27 -12.42
C GLY A 193 31.43 7.80 -12.24
N LEU A 194 30.69 8.35 -11.25
CA LEU A 194 29.27 8.06 -11.09
C LEU A 194 28.43 8.65 -12.22
N GLU A 195 28.73 9.89 -12.63
CA GLU A 195 28.06 10.56 -13.74
C GLU A 195 28.30 9.80 -15.05
N GLU A 196 29.54 9.36 -15.29
CA GLU A 196 29.89 8.54 -16.46
C GLU A 196 29.10 7.23 -16.52
N ILE A 197 28.93 6.54 -15.38
CA ILE A 197 28.15 5.29 -15.29
C ILE A 197 26.67 5.55 -15.57
N ILE A 198 26.09 6.61 -15.00
CA ILE A 198 24.68 6.97 -15.22
C ILE A 198 24.46 7.27 -16.71
N GLU A 199 25.37 7.99 -17.35
CA GLU A 199 25.23 8.40 -18.75
C GLU A 199 25.47 7.24 -19.71
N ALA A 200 26.37 6.30 -19.36
CA ALA A 200 26.52 5.04 -20.08
C ALA A 200 25.24 4.19 -20.00
N GLN A 201 24.64 4.04 -18.80
CA GLN A 201 23.38 3.30 -18.65
C GLN A 201 22.21 3.94 -19.40
N LYS A 202 22.08 5.27 -19.39
CA LYS A 202 21.02 5.97 -20.13
C LYS A 202 21.08 5.70 -21.63
N LYS A 203 22.28 5.46 -22.20
CA LYS A 203 22.45 5.17 -23.64
C LYS A 203 21.94 3.78 -24.04
N GLU A 204 21.92 2.83 -23.11
CA GLU A 204 21.45 1.46 -23.37
C GLU A 204 19.95 1.29 -23.13
N ILE A 205 19.34 2.16 -22.32
CA ILE A 205 17.91 2.11 -22.01
C ILE A 205 17.13 2.74 -23.16
N GLN A 206 16.35 1.93 -23.88
CA GLN A 206 15.35 2.44 -24.82
C GLN A 206 14.17 3.03 -24.04
N PHE A 207 14.00 4.35 -24.14
CA PHE A 207 12.83 5.03 -23.59
C PHE A 207 11.72 5.08 -24.62
N ALA A 208 10.49 4.85 -24.17
CA ALA A 208 9.32 5.24 -24.95
C ALA A 208 9.29 6.78 -25.11
N PRO A 209 8.62 7.32 -26.15
CA PRO A 209 8.35 8.75 -26.25
C PRO A 209 7.74 9.28 -24.93
N PRO A 210 8.04 10.53 -24.55
CA PRO A 210 7.49 11.10 -23.32
C PRO A 210 5.96 11.08 -23.35
N LEU A 211 5.31 10.90 -22.21
CA LEU A 211 3.83 10.88 -22.12
C LEU A 211 3.18 12.12 -22.76
N SER A 212 3.88 13.25 -22.75
CA SER A 212 3.45 14.49 -23.41
C SER A 212 3.24 14.35 -24.93
N SER A 213 3.93 13.42 -25.58
CA SER A 213 3.72 13.11 -27.01
C SER A 213 2.34 12.52 -27.29
N GLY A 214 1.64 12.03 -26.27
CA GLY A 214 0.27 11.52 -26.37
C GLY A 214 -0.81 12.56 -26.10
N PHE A 215 -0.49 13.82 -25.77
CA PHE A 215 -1.51 14.80 -25.34
C PHE A 215 -2.61 15.04 -26.36
N GLU A 216 -2.32 14.98 -27.66
CA GLU A 216 -3.34 15.11 -28.72
C GLU A 216 -4.39 13.98 -28.70
N ARG A 217 -4.05 12.84 -28.08
CA ARG A 217 -4.96 11.68 -27.90
C ARG A 217 -5.69 11.74 -26.56
N VAL A 218 -5.33 12.67 -25.68
CA VAL A 218 -5.96 12.83 -24.37
C VAL A 218 -7.11 13.82 -24.51
N ARG A 219 -8.34 13.32 -24.37
CA ARG A 219 -9.52 14.19 -24.27
C ARG A 219 -9.72 14.55 -22.80
N VAL A 220 -9.47 15.81 -22.47
CA VAL A 220 -9.78 16.36 -21.14
C VAL A 220 -11.26 16.76 -21.14
N TYR A 221 -12.04 16.18 -20.24
CA TYR A 221 -13.42 16.63 -20.00
C TYR A 221 -13.39 17.80 -19.03
N PRO A 222 -14.20 18.85 -19.25
CA PRO A 222 -14.28 19.97 -18.33
C PRO A 222 -14.74 19.47 -16.96
N GLU A 223 -14.02 19.85 -15.91
CA GLU A 223 -14.46 19.62 -14.54
C GLU A 223 -15.76 20.39 -14.29
N LYS A 224 -16.68 19.79 -13.52
CA LYS A 224 -17.89 20.50 -13.11
C LYS A 224 -17.51 21.69 -12.25
N GLU A 225 -18.13 22.84 -12.50
CA GLU A 225 -17.96 24.00 -11.64
C GLU A 225 -18.45 23.68 -10.22
N MET A 226 -17.54 23.83 -9.27
CA MET A 226 -17.84 23.66 -7.85
C MET A 226 -18.65 24.86 -7.36
N VAL A 227 -19.76 24.58 -6.66
CA VAL A 227 -20.57 25.62 -6.01
C VAL A 227 -19.96 25.99 -4.66
N THR A 228 -19.61 24.99 -3.84
CA THR A 228 -18.97 25.21 -2.54
C THR A 228 -18.15 24.00 -2.11
N ALA A 229 -17.15 24.22 -1.26
CA ALA A 229 -16.41 23.18 -0.55
C ALA A 229 -16.38 23.46 0.95
N THR A 230 -16.54 22.43 1.77
CA THR A 230 -16.37 22.54 3.22
C THR A 230 -14.89 22.46 3.59
N GLU A 231 -14.51 22.98 4.76
CA GLU A 231 -13.13 22.86 5.27
C GLU A 231 -12.67 21.41 5.42
N ARG A 232 -13.63 20.48 5.52
CA ARG A 232 -13.40 19.04 5.68
C ARG A 232 -13.52 18.26 4.37
N GLY A 233 -13.58 18.95 3.23
CA GLY A 233 -13.41 18.35 1.90
C GLY A 233 -14.69 17.82 1.24
N LEU A 234 -15.88 18.14 1.75
CA LEU A 234 -17.13 17.90 1.01
C LEU A 234 -17.27 18.96 -0.08
N ILE A 235 -17.25 18.53 -1.34
CA ILE A 235 -17.40 19.38 -2.53
C ILE A 235 -18.84 19.23 -3.03
N ILE A 236 -19.53 20.35 -3.24
CA ILE A 236 -20.91 20.40 -3.73
C ILE A 236 -20.92 21.07 -5.11
N TYR A 237 -21.47 20.37 -6.10
CA TYR A 237 -21.59 20.83 -7.49
C TYR A 237 -22.99 21.35 -7.83
N GLN A 238 -23.99 21.04 -7.00
CA GLN A 238 -25.36 21.47 -7.24
C GLN A 238 -26.05 21.86 -5.93
N GLU A 239 -26.58 23.09 -5.89
CA GLU A 239 -27.46 23.51 -4.81
C GLU A 239 -28.83 22.84 -4.92
N LEU A 240 -29.21 22.14 -3.86
CA LEU A 240 -30.53 21.53 -3.76
C LEU A 240 -31.53 22.52 -3.17
N LYS A 241 -32.57 22.85 -3.94
CA LYS A 241 -33.70 23.69 -3.51
C LYS A 241 -34.82 22.88 -2.85
N ASN A 242 -35.00 21.63 -3.29
CA ASN A 242 -36.03 20.71 -2.81
C ASN A 242 -35.37 19.40 -2.35
N VAL A 243 -36.11 18.61 -1.58
CA VAL A 243 -35.72 17.24 -1.25
C VAL A 243 -35.56 16.46 -2.55
N THR A 244 -34.39 15.85 -2.74
CA THR A 244 -33.99 15.16 -3.97
C THR A 244 -33.73 13.69 -3.68
N GLU A 245 -34.23 12.81 -4.54
CA GLU A 245 -33.96 11.39 -4.47
C GLU A 245 -32.56 11.09 -5.00
N VAL A 246 -31.73 10.42 -4.20
CA VAL A 246 -30.32 10.20 -4.50
C VAL A 246 -29.87 8.77 -4.28
N VAL A 247 -28.81 8.39 -4.98
CA VAL A 247 -27.99 7.21 -4.66
C VAL A 247 -26.60 7.67 -4.21
N ILE A 248 -25.98 6.88 -3.34
CA ILE A 248 -24.63 7.15 -2.85
C ILE A 248 -23.70 6.00 -3.24
N GLY A 249 -22.59 6.32 -3.90
CA GLY A 249 -21.49 5.38 -4.12
C GLY A 249 -20.38 5.61 -3.10
N VAL A 250 -19.92 4.56 -2.42
CA VAL A 250 -18.83 4.63 -1.44
C VAL A 250 -17.69 3.70 -1.87
N ASP A 251 -16.51 4.27 -2.11
CA ASP A 251 -15.28 3.53 -2.41
C ASP A 251 -14.36 3.54 -1.19
N GLY A 252 -14.26 2.41 -0.50
CA GLY A 252 -13.41 2.24 0.66
C GLY A 252 -12.10 1.56 0.31
N GLY A 253 -11.00 2.33 0.28
CA GLY A 253 -9.66 1.83 0.04
C GLY A 253 -8.74 1.89 1.26
N SER A 254 -7.54 1.31 1.12
CA SER A 254 -6.52 1.33 2.19
C SER A 254 -5.91 2.70 2.44
N THR A 255 -5.94 3.56 1.41
CA THR A 255 -5.33 4.89 1.43
C THR A 255 -6.39 5.96 1.59
N THR A 256 -7.46 5.90 0.79
CA THR A 256 -8.55 6.86 0.85
C THR A 256 -9.90 6.16 0.90
N THR A 257 -10.87 6.84 1.52
CA THR A 257 -12.29 6.49 1.46
C THR A 257 -13.01 7.65 0.78
N LYS A 258 -13.85 7.32 -0.20
CA LYS A 258 -14.55 8.30 -1.05
C LYS A 258 -16.05 8.04 -0.99
N ALA A 259 -16.83 9.10 -1.08
CA ALA A 259 -18.25 9.00 -1.34
C ALA A 259 -18.69 9.99 -2.40
N LEU A 260 -19.62 9.56 -3.24
CA LEU A 260 -20.22 10.35 -4.32
C LEU A 260 -21.73 10.26 -4.23
N ILE A 261 -22.40 11.41 -4.29
CA ILE A 261 -23.86 11.53 -4.23
C ILE A 261 -24.37 11.92 -5.63
N ALA A 262 -25.27 11.12 -6.18
CA ALA A 262 -25.84 11.34 -7.50
C ALA A 262 -27.38 11.33 -7.48
N ALA A 263 -28.01 12.19 -8.28
CA ALA A 263 -29.46 12.22 -8.45
C ALA A 263 -29.97 10.95 -9.13
N VAL A 264 -31.09 10.39 -8.65
CA VAL A 264 -31.68 9.17 -9.25
C VAL A 264 -32.22 9.42 -10.65
N SER A 265 -32.67 10.63 -10.95
CA SER A 265 -33.31 11.00 -12.21
C SER A 265 -32.41 10.83 -13.44
N ASP A 266 -31.13 11.18 -13.30
CA ASP A 266 -30.20 11.31 -14.44
C ASP A 266 -28.75 10.95 -14.08
N LEU A 267 -28.49 10.49 -12.85
CA LEU A 267 -27.15 10.22 -12.31
C LEU A 267 -26.22 11.45 -12.30
N SER A 268 -26.79 12.66 -12.33
CA SER A 268 -26.00 13.87 -12.17
C SER A 268 -25.35 13.91 -10.78
N ILE A 269 -24.02 14.10 -10.75
CA ILE A 269 -23.25 14.26 -9.50
C ILE A 269 -23.68 15.54 -8.80
N ILE A 270 -24.12 15.41 -7.55
CA ILE A 270 -24.53 16.51 -6.65
C ILE A 270 -23.36 16.93 -5.77
N ALA A 271 -22.65 15.96 -5.18
CA ALA A 271 -21.56 16.21 -4.25
C ALA A 271 -20.60 15.02 -4.15
N GLU A 272 -19.37 15.28 -3.71
CA GLU A 272 -18.36 14.26 -3.44
C GLU A 272 -17.51 14.60 -2.20
N ILE A 273 -16.91 13.59 -1.60
CA ILE A 273 -15.95 13.74 -0.50
C ILE A 273 -14.91 12.62 -0.56
N CYS A 274 -13.64 12.96 -0.37
CA CYS A 274 -12.52 12.02 -0.31
C CYS A 274 -11.65 12.33 0.90
N LEU A 275 -11.54 11.37 1.83
CA LEU A 275 -10.72 11.49 3.04
C LEU A 275 -9.66 10.39 3.07
N ASP A 276 -8.53 10.65 3.73
CA ASP A 276 -7.54 9.62 4.02
C ASP A 276 -8.12 8.58 4.98
N THR A 277 -7.91 7.30 4.65
CA THR A 277 -8.37 6.17 5.47
C THR A 277 -7.47 5.99 6.69
N ASP A 278 -6.16 6.22 6.57
CA ASP A 278 -5.15 6.05 7.62
C ASP A 278 -5.26 4.72 8.39
N GLY A 279 -5.67 3.65 7.70
CA GLY A 279 -5.89 2.35 8.33
C GLY A 279 -7.08 2.30 9.30
N LYS A 280 -7.94 3.33 9.36
CA LYS A 280 -9.14 3.41 10.22
C LYS A 280 -10.42 3.53 9.37
N PRO A 281 -10.77 2.50 8.58
CA PRO A 281 -11.85 2.55 7.59
C PRO A 281 -13.22 2.86 8.20
N LEU A 282 -13.50 2.40 9.42
CA LEU A 282 -14.75 2.69 10.13
C LEU A 282 -14.88 4.17 10.47
N GLU A 283 -13.86 4.72 11.14
CA GLU A 283 -13.86 6.11 11.58
C GLU A 283 -13.93 7.07 10.39
N THR A 284 -13.19 6.79 9.32
CA THR A 284 -13.22 7.61 8.10
C THR A 284 -14.59 7.58 7.43
N ALA A 285 -15.24 6.42 7.33
CA ALA A 285 -16.60 6.33 6.78
C ALA A 285 -17.63 7.08 7.65
N GLN A 286 -17.52 6.99 8.98
CA GLN A 286 -18.37 7.76 9.90
C GLN A 286 -18.20 9.27 9.71
N LYS A 287 -16.96 9.76 9.54
CA LYS A 287 -16.68 11.17 9.24
C LYS A 287 -17.34 11.60 7.93
N ILE A 288 -17.22 10.79 6.88
CA ILE A 288 -17.85 11.06 5.58
C ILE A 288 -19.38 11.20 5.71
N PHE A 289 -20.05 10.22 6.33
CA PHE A 289 -21.51 10.28 6.50
C PHE A 289 -21.94 11.43 7.42
N ALA A 290 -21.14 11.79 8.42
CA ALA A 290 -21.40 12.94 9.27
C ALA A 290 -21.36 14.26 8.48
N GLU A 291 -20.36 14.46 7.62
CA GLU A 291 -20.26 15.65 6.77
C GLU A 291 -21.41 15.74 5.77
N ILE A 292 -21.78 14.63 5.13
CA ILE A 292 -22.93 14.57 4.21
C ILE A 292 -24.21 14.93 4.96
N ARG A 293 -24.44 14.33 6.14
CA ARG A 293 -25.63 14.60 6.95
C ARG A 293 -25.71 16.06 7.39
N ALA A 294 -24.60 16.66 7.81
CA ALA A 294 -24.55 18.03 8.31
C ALA A 294 -24.91 19.07 7.23
N HIS A 295 -24.51 18.84 5.97
CA HIS A 295 -24.66 19.83 4.91
C HIS A 295 -25.83 19.55 3.96
N LEU A 296 -26.18 18.28 3.75
CA LEU A 296 -27.18 17.87 2.77
C LEU A 296 -28.32 17.05 3.36
N GLY A 297 -28.22 16.57 4.61
CA GLY A 297 -29.10 15.53 5.16
C GLY A 297 -30.61 15.81 5.05
N GLU A 298 -31.04 17.05 5.30
CA GLU A 298 -32.48 17.43 5.22
C GLU A 298 -33.00 17.53 3.79
N LYS A 299 -32.11 17.56 2.79
CA LYS A 299 -32.42 17.75 1.37
C LYS A 299 -32.29 16.45 0.56
N LEU A 300 -31.94 15.34 1.20
CA LEU A 300 -31.70 14.07 0.52
C LEU A 300 -32.70 13.00 0.95
N THR A 301 -33.27 12.31 -0.03
CA THR A 301 -33.92 11.01 0.16
C THR A 301 -33.04 9.93 -0.46
N ILE A 302 -32.31 9.19 0.37
CA ILE A 302 -31.38 8.15 -0.10
C ILE A 302 -32.21 6.93 -0.53
N LYS A 303 -32.15 6.59 -1.82
CA LYS A 303 -32.81 5.42 -2.42
C LYS A 303 -31.97 4.16 -2.41
N GLY A 304 -30.65 4.30 -2.33
CA GLY A 304 -29.73 3.19 -2.29
C GLY A 304 -28.29 3.63 -2.08
N ILE A 305 -27.49 2.75 -1.51
CA ILE A 305 -26.06 2.92 -1.30
C ILE A 305 -25.31 1.74 -1.93
N ALA A 306 -24.41 2.04 -2.85
CA ALA A 306 -23.51 1.07 -3.44
C ALA A 306 -22.12 1.20 -2.81
N TYR A 307 -21.54 0.08 -2.39
CA TYR A 307 -20.22 0.03 -1.77
C TYR A 307 -19.23 -0.71 -2.67
N THR A 308 -18.03 -0.17 -2.79
CA THR A 308 -16.93 -0.75 -3.56
C THR A 308 -15.59 -0.56 -2.83
N GLY A 309 -14.51 -1.03 -3.45
CA GLY A 309 -13.17 -1.07 -2.85
C GLY A 309 -13.01 -2.17 -1.80
N SER A 310 -11.82 -2.23 -1.21
CA SER A 310 -11.46 -3.28 -0.24
C SER A 310 -12.25 -3.22 1.08
N SER A 311 -12.92 -2.10 1.37
CA SER A 311 -13.81 -1.94 2.53
C SER A 311 -15.30 -2.01 2.18
N GLY A 312 -15.67 -2.28 0.92
CA GLY A 312 -17.05 -2.26 0.47
C GLY A 312 -17.99 -3.20 1.25
N GLU A 313 -17.61 -4.47 1.43
CA GLU A 313 -18.41 -5.43 2.21
C GLU A 313 -18.59 -5.04 3.67
N PHE A 314 -17.55 -4.44 4.26
CA PHE A 314 -17.60 -3.99 5.63
C PHE A 314 -18.53 -2.80 5.81
N TYR A 315 -18.46 -1.83 4.92
CA TYR A 315 -19.37 -0.70 4.91
C TYR A 315 -20.81 -1.12 4.68
N TYR A 316 -21.04 -2.08 3.78
CA TYR A 316 -22.36 -2.64 3.57
C TYR A 316 -22.93 -3.22 4.87
N LYS A 317 -22.17 -4.02 5.61
CA LYS A 317 -22.64 -4.60 6.88
C LYS A 317 -22.98 -3.55 7.95
N LEU A 318 -22.28 -2.41 7.95
CA LEU A 318 -22.41 -1.41 9.00
C LEU A 318 -23.41 -0.29 8.70
N PHE A 319 -23.47 0.14 7.44
CA PHE A 319 -24.20 1.35 7.05
C PHE A 319 -25.47 1.04 6.24
N THR A 320 -25.69 -0.22 5.88
CA THR A 320 -26.96 -0.67 5.27
C THR A 320 -28.01 -0.79 6.36
N ASP A 321 -29.09 -0.04 6.20
CA ASP A 321 -30.29 -0.21 7.02
C ASP A 321 -31.22 -1.22 6.33
N PHE A 322 -31.13 -2.49 6.76
CA PHE A 322 -31.96 -3.57 6.22
C PHE A 322 -33.46 -3.38 6.45
N ASN A 323 -33.86 -2.48 7.36
CA ASN A 323 -35.26 -2.16 7.63
C ASN A 323 -35.76 -0.96 6.82
N ARG A 324 -34.89 -0.25 6.09
CA ARG A 324 -35.28 0.92 5.27
C ARG A 324 -36.32 0.58 4.20
N TYR A 325 -36.25 -0.64 3.65
CA TYR A 325 -37.19 -1.13 2.63
C TYR A 325 -37.66 -2.56 2.94
N PRO A 326 -38.66 -2.74 3.83
CA PRO A 326 -39.19 -4.06 4.16
C PRO A 326 -39.75 -4.73 2.89
N GLY A 327 -39.16 -5.86 2.47
CA GLY A 327 -39.61 -6.63 1.30
C GLY A 327 -38.96 -6.29 -0.04
N LEU A 328 -38.04 -5.32 -0.09
CA LEU A 328 -37.20 -5.02 -1.27
C LEU A 328 -35.70 -5.22 -0.94
N PRO A 329 -35.24 -6.47 -0.73
CA PRO A 329 -33.81 -6.73 -0.55
C PRO A 329 -33.07 -6.36 -1.85
N GLY A 330 -32.16 -5.38 -1.78
CA GLY A 330 -31.25 -5.06 -2.90
C GLY A 330 -31.11 -3.59 -3.30
N ALA A 331 -31.71 -2.64 -2.57
CA ALA A 331 -31.47 -1.21 -2.81
C ALA A 331 -30.01 -0.80 -2.51
N ASP A 332 -29.43 -1.39 -1.47
CA ASP A 332 -28.02 -1.27 -1.13
C ASP A 332 -27.28 -2.52 -1.62
N LEU A 333 -26.06 -2.37 -2.14
CA LEU A 333 -25.28 -3.49 -2.68
C LEU A 333 -23.76 -3.29 -2.56
N VAL A 334 -23.03 -4.40 -2.65
CA VAL A 334 -21.57 -4.40 -2.79
C VAL A 334 -21.22 -4.78 -4.21
N LYS A 335 -20.30 -4.02 -4.83
CA LYS A 335 -19.77 -4.34 -6.15
C LYS A 335 -18.25 -4.17 -6.20
N ASP A 336 -17.59 -5.04 -6.96
CA ASP A 336 -16.15 -4.98 -7.16
C ASP A 336 -15.74 -3.72 -7.95
N GLU A 337 -14.58 -3.17 -7.60
CA GLU A 337 -14.07 -1.90 -8.12
C GLU A 337 -13.86 -1.93 -9.64
N ILE A 338 -13.39 -3.06 -10.17
CA ILE A 338 -13.16 -3.24 -11.61
C ILE A 338 -14.46 -3.11 -12.38
N THR A 339 -15.55 -3.74 -11.90
CA THR A 339 -16.87 -3.59 -12.53
C THR A 339 -17.41 -2.17 -12.39
N CYS A 340 -17.18 -1.50 -11.25
CA CYS A 340 -17.58 -0.10 -11.05
C CYS A 340 -16.88 0.82 -12.06
N HIS A 341 -15.56 0.67 -12.25
CA HIS A 341 -14.82 1.39 -13.29
C HIS A 341 -15.36 1.08 -14.69
N ALA A 342 -15.53 -0.20 -15.02
CA ALA A 342 -16.11 -0.66 -16.30
C ALA A 342 -17.42 0.04 -16.63
N ARG A 343 -18.37 0.03 -15.68
CA ARG A 343 -19.69 0.64 -15.86
C ARG A 343 -19.64 2.16 -15.86
N GLY A 344 -18.83 2.77 -14.99
CA GLY A 344 -18.68 4.22 -14.92
C GLY A 344 -18.16 4.79 -16.23
N VAL A 345 -17.11 4.19 -16.80
CA VAL A 345 -16.55 4.64 -18.07
C VAL A 345 -17.53 4.40 -19.23
N LYS A 346 -18.16 3.21 -19.31
CA LYS A 346 -19.19 2.96 -20.35
C LYS A 346 -20.40 3.89 -20.25
N HIS A 347 -20.74 4.39 -19.06
CA HIS A 347 -21.81 5.37 -18.87
C HIS A 347 -21.48 6.73 -19.53
N TYR A 348 -20.24 7.20 -19.38
CA TYR A 348 -19.82 8.48 -19.98
C TYR A 348 -19.36 8.34 -21.43
N ASN A 349 -18.84 7.17 -21.82
CA ASN A 349 -18.43 6.88 -23.19
C ASN A 349 -18.67 5.41 -23.53
N SER A 350 -19.71 5.15 -24.32
CA SER A 350 -20.12 3.81 -24.77
C SER A 350 -19.06 3.10 -25.60
N ASP A 351 -18.13 3.84 -26.21
CA ASP A 351 -17.16 3.33 -27.18
C ASP A 351 -15.87 2.86 -26.51
N VAL A 352 -15.72 3.04 -25.19
CA VAL A 352 -14.53 2.57 -24.47
C VAL A 352 -14.62 1.08 -24.23
N ASP A 353 -13.70 0.30 -24.81
CA ASP A 353 -13.72 -1.17 -24.74
C ASP A 353 -12.78 -1.76 -23.70
N THR A 354 -11.82 -0.99 -23.17
CA THR A 354 -10.88 -1.43 -22.14
C THR A 354 -10.54 -0.28 -21.22
N ILE A 355 -10.34 -0.58 -19.94
CA ILE A 355 -9.95 0.35 -18.87
C ILE A 355 -8.59 -0.06 -18.32
#